data_AF-A0A5C1YU15-F1
#
_entry.id   AF-A0A5C1YU15-F1
#
_cell.length_a   1.000
_cell.length_b   1.000
_cell.length_c   1.000
_cell.angle_alpha   90.00
_cell.angle_beta   90.00
_cell.angle_gamma   90.00
#
_symmetry.space_group_name_H-M   'P 1'
#
loop_
_entity.id
_entity.type
_entity.pdbx_description
1 polymer ?
#
loop_
_entity_poly.entity_id
_entity_poly.type
_entity_poly.pdbx_seq_one_letter_code
_entity_poly.pdbx_strand_id
1 'polypeptide(L)'
;MQYPVLRFRPLMRGLVLFGFVGCVAACQAVPQGLPLYQTPHTVLYSYVITNGMARGRLMAGPLPNAQVQAILKADRETLGALLLFQDHPSQFTLLQAGQKVEDFIGVIEAPVGTVPQPQAVAR
;
A
#
# COMPACT_ATOMS: atom_id res chain seq x y z
N MET A 1 -58.58 30.00 -34.03
CA MET A 1 -57.79 30.24 -32.80
C MET A 1 -56.63 29.24 -32.79
N GLN A 2 -55.41 29.76 -33.00
CA GLN A 2 -54.12 29.09 -32.76
C GLN A 2 -54.01 28.63 -31.30
N TYR A 3 -53.40 27.47 -31.04
CA TYR A 3 -52.08 27.32 -30.37
C TYR A 3 -51.52 25.89 -30.65
N PRO A 4 -50.24 25.73 -31.03
CA PRO A 4 -49.70 24.43 -31.41
C PRO A 4 -48.64 23.87 -30.41
N VAL A 5 -48.41 22.56 -30.52
CA VAL A 5 -47.23 21.74 -30.14
C VAL A 5 -46.62 21.86 -28.73
N LEU A 6 -46.45 20.71 -28.06
CA LEU A 6 -45.12 20.11 -27.81
C LEU A 6 -45.23 18.70 -27.22
N ARG A 7 -44.71 17.75 -27.99
CA ARG A 7 -44.58 16.31 -27.72
C ARG A 7 -43.35 16.10 -26.83
N PHE A 8 -43.52 15.68 -25.58
CA PHE A 8 -42.40 15.31 -24.68
C PHE A 8 -42.48 13.83 -24.30
N ARG A 9 -41.61 13.01 -24.92
CA ARG A 9 -41.39 11.59 -24.58
C ARG A 9 -40.46 11.52 -23.36
N PRO A 10 -40.79 10.76 -22.29
CA PRO A 10 -39.89 10.56 -21.16
C PRO A 10 -39.00 9.32 -21.41
N LEU A 11 -37.92 9.47 -22.19
CA LEU A 11 -36.91 8.41 -22.42
C LEU A 11 -35.51 8.82 -21.94
N MET A 12 -35.42 9.76 -21.00
CA MET A 12 -34.14 10.32 -20.51
C MET A 12 -34.15 10.38 -18.98
N ARG A 13 -34.35 9.25 -18.30
CA ARG A 13 -34.15 9.13 -16.84
C ARG A 13 -33.15 8.03 -16.45
N GLY A 14 -32.68 7.21 -17.39
CA GLY A 14 -31.74 6.12 -17.10
C GLY A 14 -30.26 6.52 -17.11
N LEU A 15 -29.89 7.66 -17.72
CA LEU A 15 -28.47 7.95 -17.99
C LEU A 15 -27.74 8.71 -16.87
N VAL A 16 -28.44 9.25 -15.88
CA VAL A 16 -27.82 10.10 -14.84
C VAL A 16 -27.32 9.27 -13.65
N LEU A 17 -27.84 8.06 -13.44
CA LEU A 17 -27.50 7.23 -12.27
C LEU A 17 -26.20 6.43 -12.42
N PHE A 18 -25.69 6.23 -13.63
CA PHE A 18 -24.43 5.50 -13.87
C PHE A 18 -23.17 6.38 -13.78
N GLY A 19 -23.31 7.71 -13.85
CA GLY A 19 -22.16 8.64 -13.83
C GLY A 19 -21.60 8.89 -12.43
N PHE A 20 -22.39 8.70 -11.37
CA PHE A 20 -21.97 9.07 -10.01
C PHE A 20 -21.28 7.95 -9.22
N VAL A 21 -21.47 6.68 -9.61
CA VAL A 21 -20.84 5.53 -8.93
C VAL A 21 -19.37 5.35 -9.34
N GLY A 22 -18.97 5.82 -10.54
CA GLY A 22 -17.59 5.72 -11.00
C GLY A 22 -16.60 6.64 -10.28
N CYS A 23 -17.06 7.79 -9.78
CA CYS A 23 -16.17 8.78 -9.15
C CYS A 23 -15.71 8.40 -7.74
N VAL A 24 -16.38 7.48 -7.05
CA VAL A 24 -15.99 7.08 -5.68
C VAL A 24 -14.98 5.93 -5.69
N ALA A 25 -14.87 5.17 -6.79
CA ALA A 25 -13.99 4.03 -6.90
C ALA A 25 -12.53 4.39 -7.28
N ALA A 26 -12.27 5.62 -7.74
CA ALA A 26 -10.95 6.04 -8.20
C ALA A 26 -10.05 6.65 -7.10
N CYS A 27 -10.57 6.91 -5.89
CA CYS A 27 -9.81 7.61 -4.84
C CYS A 27 -8.84 6.73 -4.02
N GLN A 28 -8.76 5.42 -4.25
CA GLN A 28 -7.90 4.53 -3.45
C GLN A 28 -6.70 3.96 -4.24
N ALA A 29 -6.53 4.33 -5.52
CA ALA A 29 -5.54 3.74 -6.40
C ALA A 29 -4.34 4.67 -6.65
N VAL A 30 -3.66 5.10 -5.58
CA VAL A 30 -2.32 5.67 -5.71
C VAL A 30 -1.36 4.83 -4.84
N PRO A 31 -0.80 3.74 -5.39
CA PRO A 31 0.36 3.09 -4.81
C PRO A 31 1.60 3.86 -5.27
N GLN A 32 1.75 5.10 -4.83
CA GLN A 32 3.01 5.82 -5.00
C GLN A 32 3.72 5.69 -3.66
N GLY A 33 4.74 4.83 -3.63
CA GLY A 33 5.57 4.60 -2.45
C GLY A 33 5.86 5.92 -1.77
N LEU A 34 5.52 6.00 -0.48
CA LEU A 34 5.65 7.23 0.30
C LEU A 34 7.12 7.63 0.32
N PRO A 35 7.53 8.72 -0.36
CA PRO A 35 8.93 9.16 -0.28
C PRO A 35 9.18 9.59 1.15
N LEU A 36 9.97 8.83 1.91
CA LEU A 36 10.32 9.22 3.27
C LEU A 36 11.27 10.41 3.18
N TYR A 37 10.92 11.53 3.80
CA TYR A 37 11.92 12.55 4.11
C TYR A 37 12.86 11.99 5.17
N GLN A 38 14.06 11.59 4.75
CA GLN A 38 14.94 10.76 5.56
C GLN A 38 15.70 11.60 6.59
N THR A 39 15.03 11.90 7.71
CA THR A 39 15.69 12.32 8.94
C THR A 39 15.82 11.14 9.90
N PRO A 40 16.81 11.14 10.82
CA PRO A 40 16.97 10.08 11.81
C PRO A 40 15.66 9.75 12.56
N HIS A 41 14.96 10.78 13.02
CA HIS A 41 13.69 10.61 13.74
C HIS A 41 12.56 10.11 12.84
N THR A 42 12.48 10.61 11.61
CA THR A 42 11.44 10.17 10.66
C THR A 42 11.60 8.70 10.32
N VAL A 43 12.82 8.23 10.05
CA VAL A 43 13.09 6.84 9.68
C VAL A 43 12.75 5.88 10.83
N LEU A 44 13.12 6.22 12.06
CA LEU A 44 12.74 5.45 13.26
C LEU A 44 11.22 5.45 13.50
N TYR A 45 10.58 6.61 13.41
CA TYR A 45 9.14 6.74 13.64
C TYR A 45 8.33 5.97 12.59
N SER A 46 8.71 6.07 11.33
CA SER A 46 8.09 5.31 10.24
C SER A 46 8.24 3.82 10.46
N TYR A 47 9.39 3.32 10.91
CA TYR A 47 9.52 1.89 11.25
C TYR A 47 8.53 1.46 12.33
N VAL A 48 8.33 2.24 13.39
CA VAL A 48 7.39 1.91 14.47
C VAL A 48 5.95 1.82 13.95
N ILE A 49 5.53 2.78 13.12
CA ILE A 49 4.21 2.74 12.46
C ILE A 49 4.08 1.49 11.59
N THR A 50 5.07 1.26 10.74
CA THR A 50 5.11 0.16 9.79
C THR A 50 5.10 -1.20 10.50
N ASN A 51 5.79 -1.36 11.62
CA ASN A 51 5.72 -2.58 12.44
C ASN A 51 4.32 -2.76 13.04
N GLY A 52 3.65 -1.67 13.46
CA GLY A 52 2.24 -1.69 13.85
C GLY A 52 1.32 -2.17 12.73
N MET A 53 1.51 -1.67 11.51
CA MET A 53 0.76 -2.09 10.32
C MET A 53 1.00 -3.57 9.99
N ALA A 54 2.25 -4.04 10.07
CA ALA A 54 2.60 -5.45 9.87
C ALA A 54 1.83 -6.37 10.81
N ARG A 55 1.81 -6.05 12.11
CA ARG A 55 1.04 -6.81 13.11
C ARG A 55 -0.46 -6.77 12.80
N GLY A 56 -0.99 -5.61 12.49
CA GLY A 56 -2.40 -5.45 12.09
C GLY A 56 -2.75 -6.36 10.91
N ARG A 57 -1.89 -6.38 9.88
CA ARG A 57 -2.05 -7.23 8.70
C ARG A 57 -1.99 -8.72 9.03
N LEU A 58 -1.07 -9.14 9.90
CA LEU A 58 -0.97 -10.53 10.38
C LEU A 58 -2.21 -10.98 11.17
N MET A 59 -2.89 -10.04 11.85
CA MET A 59 -4.10 -10.32 12.64
C MET A 59 -5.40 -10.19 11.85
N ALA A 60 -5.40 -9.48 10.72
CA ALA A 60 -6.60 -9.17 9.94
C ALA A 60 -7.26 -10.39 9.29
N GLY A 61 -6.53 -11.48 9.09
CA GLY A 61 -7.06 -12.70 8.48
C GLY A 61 -5.99 -13.64 7.97
N PRO A 62 -6.39 -14.74 7.32
CA PRO A 62 -5.45 -15.73 6.79
C PRO A 62 -4.57 -15.11 5.69
N LEU A 63 -3.25 -15.15 5.90
CA LEU A 63 -2.23 -14.80 4.91
C LEU A 63 -1.52 -16.06 4.41
N PRO A 64 -1.13 -16.13 3.13
CA PRO A 64 -0.27 -17.20 2.63
C PRO A 64 1.05 -17.23 3.41
N ASN A 65 1.58 -18.44 3.71
CA ASN A 65 2.85 -18.60 4.42
C ASN A 65 4.00 -17.81 3.78
N ALA A 66 4.04 -17.75 2.45
CA ALA A 66 5.04 -16.97 1.72
C ALA A 66 4.97 -15.46 2.03
N GLN A 67 3.76 -14.93 2.22
CA GLN A 67 3.57 -13.52 2.54
C GLN A 67 3.91 -13.22 4.02
N VAL A 68 3.60 -14.15 4.93
CA VAL A 68 4.05 -14.06 6.32
C VAL A 68 5.58 -14.05 6.39
N GLN A 69 6.24 -14.97 5.67
CA GLN A 69 7.71 -15.02 5.61
C GLN A 69 8.31 -13.75 5.00
N ALA A 70 7.70 -13.20 3.95
CA ALA A 70 8.13 -11.93 3.34
C ALA A 70 8.07 -10.77 4.35
N ILE A 71 6.97 -10.64 5.09
CA ILE A 71 6.81 -9.62 6.14
C ILE A 71 7.89 -9.76 7.22
N LEU A 72 8.09 -10.98 7.75
CA LEU A 72 9.10 -11.23 8.79
C LEU A 72 10.53 -10.98 8.31
N LYS A 73 10.83 -11.34 7.06
CA LYS A 73 12.14 -11.08 6.45
C LYS A 73 12.38 -9.58 6.31
N ALA A 74 11.41 -8.85 5.77
CA ALA A 74 11.50 -7.40 5.60
C ALA A 74 11.68 -6.70 6.96
N ASP A 75 10.89 -7.06 7.97
CA ASP A 75 11.02 -6.51 9.33
C ASP A 75 12.44 -6.66 9.90
N ARG A 76 13.04 -7.86 9.75
CA ARG A 76 14.42 -8.12 10.20
C ARG A 76 15.47 -7.32 9.43
N GLU A 77 15.33 -7.23 8.11
CA GLU A 77 16.25 -6.44 7.28
C GLU A 77 16.19 -4.94 7.64
N THR A 78 14.99 -4.41 7.86
CA THR A 78 14.78 -3.02 8.26
C THR A 78 15.33 -2.75 9.65
N LEU A 79 15.05 -3.62 10.63
CA LEU A 79 15.59 -3.47 11.97
C LEU A 79 17.12 -3.54 11.96
N GLY A 80 17.71 -4.45 11.17
CA GLY A 80 19.16 -4.54 11.01
C GLY A 80 19.77 -3.25 10.45
N ALA A 81 19.15 -2.62 9.46
CA ALA A 81 19.62 -1.35 8.89
C ALA A 81 19.48 -0.18 9.88
N LEU A 82 18.40 -0.14 10.67
CA LEU A 82 18.21 0.85 11.74
C LEU A 82 19.26 0.72 12.85
N LEU A 83 19.54 -0.51 13.27
CA LEU A 83 20.58 -0.77 14.28
C LEU A 83 21.96 -0.39 13.75
N LEU A 84 22.26 -0.71 12.48
CA LEU A 84 23.52 -0.30 11.85
C LEU A 84 23.65 1.24 11.79
N PHE A 85 22.57 1.96 11.49
CA PHE A 85 22.52 3.42 11.57
C PHE A 85 22.71 3.93 13.01
N GLN A 86 22.13 3.27 14.00
CA GLN A 86 22.28 3.63 15.41
C GLN A 86 23.73 3.44 15.89
N ASP A 87 24.38 2.35 15.49
CA ASP A 87 25.76 2.04 15.86
C ASP A 87 26.78 2.93 15.12
N HIS A 88 26.53 3.23 13.85
CA HIS A 88 27.42 4.01 12.99
C HIS A 88 26.67 5.13 12.27
N PRO A 89 26.31 6.22 12.97
CA PRO A 89 25.46 7.28 12.41
C PRO A 89 26.20 8.06 11.32
N SER A 90 25.79 7.81 10.07
CA SER A 90 26.26 8.54 8.89
C SER A 90 25.12 8.77 7.90
N GLN A 91 25.32 9.67 6.92
CA GLN A 91 24.35 9.89 5.85
C GLN A 91 24.11 8.61 5.04
N PHE A 92 25.15 7.81 4.79
CA PHE A 92 25.03 6.56 4.06
C PHE A 92 24.12 5.55 4.78
N THR A 93 24.37 5.34 6.08
CA THR A 93 23.60 4.41 6.89
C THR A 93 22.16 4.89 7.13
N LEU A 94 21.95 6.21 7.20
CA LEU A 94 20.61 6.80 7.25
C LEU A 94 19.84 6.52 5.96
N LEU A 95 20.47 6.71 4.80
CA LEU A 95 19.89 6.42 3.50
C LEU A 95 19.51 4.94 3.35
N GLN A 96 20.42 4.05 3.77
CA GLN A 96 20.19 2.62 3.78
C GLN A 96 19.02 2.23 4.69
N ALA A 97 18.96 2.79 5.91
CA ALA A 97 17.87 2.54 6.84
C ALA A 97 16.53 3.03 6.28
N GLY A 98 16.48 4.25 5.72
CA GLY A 98 15.28 4.79 5.11
C GLY A 98 14.78 3.95 3.93
N GLN A 99 15.69 3.52 3.04
CA GLN A 99 15.34 2.62 1.93
C GLN A 99 14.75 1.29 2.43
N LYS A 100 15.32 0.72 3.49
CA LYS A 100 14.78 -0.52 4.08
C LYS A 100 13.43 -0.31 4.77
N VAL A 101 13.13 0.87 5.29
CA VAL A 101 11.79 1.19 5.79
C VAL A 101 10.79 1.28 4.63
N GLU A 102 11.16 1.91 3.53
CA GLU A 102 10.33 1.99 2.31
C GLU A 102 10.05 0.59 1.74
N ASP A 103 11.07 -0.27 1.64
CA ASP A 103 10.92 -1.68 1.22
C ASP A 103 9.92 -2.43 2.11
N PHE A 104 10.00 -2.22 3.44
CA PHE A 104 9.12 -2.89 4.40
C PHE A 104 7.67 -2.42 4.28
N ILE A 105 7.44 -1.12 4.08
CA ILE A 105 6.11 -0.58 3.78
C ILE A 105 5.56 -1.26 2.52
N GLY A 106 6.36 -1.34 1.45
CA GLY A 106 5.95 -1.97 0.20
C GLY A 106 5.55 -3.44 0.37
N VAL A 107 6.25 -4.19 1.21
CA VAL A 107 5.90 -5.59 1.53
C VAL A 107 4.59 -5.69 2.31
N ILE A 108 4.33 -4.76 3.24
CA ILE A 108 3.10 -4.73 4.04
C ILE A 108 1.91 -4.22 3.23
N GLU A 109 2.10 -3.39 2.22
CA GLU A 109 1.00 -2.87 1.39
C GLU A 109 0.71 -3.74 0.17
N ALA A 110 1.64 -4.64 -0.21
CA ALA A 110 1.48 -5.55 -1.34
C ALA A 110 0.15 -6.32 -1.27
N PRO A 111 -0.62 -6.47 -2.37
CA PRO A 111 -1.86 -7.23 -2.34
C PRO A 111 -1.67 -8.68 -1.87
N VAL A 112 -2.71 -9.30 -1.33
CA VAL A 112 -2.66 -10.73 -0.98
C VAL A 112 -2.56 -11.53 -2.28
N GLY A 113 -1.51 -12.36 -2.41
CA GLY A 113 -1.28 -13.21 -3.58
C GLY A 113 -0.34 -12.67 -4.66
N THR A 114 0.23 -11.47 -4.51
CA THR A 114 1.21 -10.92 -5.48
C THR A 114 2.66 -11.29 -5.17
N VAL A 115 2.93 -11.90 -4.01
CA VAL A 115 4.26 -12.43 -3.69
C VAL A 115 4.46 -13.72 -4.51
N PRO A 116 5.46 -13.79 -5.41
CA PRO A 116 5.73 -14.99 -6.18
C PRO A 116 5.94 -16.17 -5.22
N GLN A 117 5.05 -17.17 -5.28
CA GLN A 117 5.28 -18.42 -4.56
C GLN A 117 6.51 -19.10 -5.16
N PRO A 118 7.43 -19.63 -4.34
CA PRO A 118 8.46 -20.53 -4.85
C PRO A 118 7.74 -21.67 -5.55
N GLN A 119 7.97 -21.83 -6.85
CA GLN A 119 7.37 -22.89 -7.64
C GLN A 119 7.65 -24.22 -6.94
N ALA A 120 6.59 -24.93 -6.56
CA ALA A 120 6.70 -26.27 -6.05
C ALA A 120 7.40 -27.11 -7.13
N VAL A 121 8.66 -27.47 -6.88
CA VAL A 121 9.38 -28.42 -7.71
C VAL A 121 8.68 -29.76 -7.49
N ALA A 122 7.88 -30.17 -8.48
CA ALA A 122 7.33 -31.51 -8.52
C ALA A 122 8.50 -32.50 -8.49
N ARG A 123 8.55 -33.31 -7.43
CA ARG A 123 9.38 -34.50 -7.31
C ARG A 123 8.48 -35.66 -6.93
#